data_AF-A0A7V4BMB1-F1
#
_entry.id   AF-A0A7V4BMB1-F1
#
_cell.length_a   1.000
_cell.length_b   1.000
_cell.length_c   1.000
_cell.angle_alpha   90.00
_cell.angle_beta   90.00
_cell.angle_gamma   90.00
#
_symmetry.space_group_name_H-M   'P 1'
#
loop_
_entity.id
_entity.type
_entity.pdbx_description
1 polymer ?
#
loop_
_entity_poly.entity_id
_entity_poly.type
_entity_poly.pdbx_seq_one_letter_code
_entity_poly.pdbx_strand_id
1 'polypeptide(L)'
;MNKIVTQFITNELNQSLKDRFCTLIKDCSAFDCLVGFFYLSGFYKIYPSLENTSRIRILIGIGTNKDTYENIQKAQTVFTASIEFSHHETNILVEKQIEDELSDSDDNSEIEKGIITFIDWIRSKKLEIRAYPSRRLHAKVYIMTFKEGDREMGRVITGSSNFTEAGLVDNLEFNVELQRPEDYLYALNQFNQLWNDAVDVSENFIQTIREKTWINPNITPYELYLKFLYEYFKEELSQYDDLFLRYLPEGFMKLEYQEQAVLNAKKILHEYGGVFISDVVGLGKTYITAMLVSQLDGRTLVIAPPVLLERSNPGSWRNVFFDFKVSAEFESIGKIDDIIKAGTDRYQNIVIDEAHRFRNESTVTFDKLAQICRGKRVILVTATPYNNSPRDILSLLKLFQSPRKSTIPNFPNLEKFFLDLEKKLKGLNRKDDYHQYMLTVRNNASLIREKVLKYLMVRRTRSEIEKYFSNDLKRQGLKFPKIEKPRSLYYQLNEQEDKIFTKTIDLIANKLTYARYMPMLYFNEKITPLEQQSQRNMGRFMKILLVKRLESSFYAFKNSIDRFLNTYQMFLDEY
;
A
#
# COMPACT_ATOMS: atom_id res chain seq x y z
N MET A 1 17.87 -45.02 35.69
CA MET A 1 18.31 -45.45 34.35
C MET A 1 19.79 -45.12 34.23
N ASN A 2 20.65 -46.13 34.10
CA ASN A 2 22.07 -45.92 33.81
C ASN A 2 22.16 -45.20 32.45
N LYS A 3 22.74 -44.00 32.43
CA LYS A 3 23.08 -43.31 31.18
C LYS A 3 24.09 -44.19 30.46
N ILE A 4 23.65 -44.91 29.43
CA ILE A 4 24.55 -45.59 28.51
C ILE A 4 25.39 -44.48 27.86
N VAL A 5 26.68 -44.42 28.20
CA VAL A 5 27.60 -43.48 27.57
C VAL A 5 27.92 -44.04 26.19
N THR A 6 27.18 -43.61 25.18
CA THR A 6 27.43 -44.01 23.79
C THR A 6 28.42 -43.02 23.16
N GLN A 7 29.23 -43.50 22.22
CA GLN A 7 30.06 -42.66 21.35
C GLN A 7 29.29 -42.13 20.14
N PHE A 8 27.99 -42.47 20.03
CA PHE A 8 27.14 -42.08 18.92
C PHE A 8 26.47 -40.74 19.21
N ILE A 9 26.34 -39.92 18.16
CA ILE A 9 25.69 -38.62 18.19
C ILE A 9 24.62 -38.63 17.09
N THR A 10 23.35 -38.62 17.51
CA THR A 10 22.20 -38.82 16.61
C THR A 10 21.32 -37.60 16.38
N ASN A 11 21.70 -36.43 16.93
CA ASN A 11 20.88 -35.21 16.93
C ASN A 11 19.51 -35.39 17.62
N GLU A 12 19.39 -36.31 18.58
CA GLU A 12 18.21 -36.52 19.40
C GLU A 12 18.44 -36.06 20.85
N LEU A 13 17.37 -35.68 21.57
CA LEU A 13 17.32 -35.53 23.04
C LEU A 13 18.51 -34.75 23.67
N ASN A 14 18.72 -33.49 23.27
CA ASN A 14 19.80 -32.61 23.77
C ASN A 14 21.23 -33.16 23.54
N GLN A 15 21.41 -34.02 22.54
CA GLN A 15 22.72 -34.51 22.08
C GLN A 15 22.90 -34.19 20.59
N SER A 16 22.94 -32.90 20.25
CA SER A 16 23.23 -32.45 18.89
C SER A 16 24.74 -32.51 18.60
N LEU A 17 25.08 -32.73 17.34
CA LEU A 17 26.46 -32.63 16.85
C LEU A 17 27.03 -31.23 17.12
N LYS A 18 26.19 -30.19 16.99
CA LYS A 18 26.52 -28.82 17.40
C LYS A 18 26.97 -28.74 18.86
N ASP A 19 26.20 -29.27 19.81
CA ASP A 19 26.53 -29.19 21.24
C ASP A 19 27.83 -29.93 21.55
N ARG A 20 28.06 -31.05 20.86
CA ARG A 20 29.31 -31.80 21.00
C ARG A 20 30.51 -31.04 20.44
N PHE A 21 30.36 -30.41 19.27
CA PHE A 21 31.36 -29.50 18.71
C PHE A 21 31.65 -28.34 19.66
N CYS A 22 30.63 -27.65 20.18
CA CYS A 22 30.79 -26.55 21.14
C CYS A 22 31.51 -26.98 22.42
N THR A 23 31.45 -28.27 22.80
CA THR A 23 32.17 -28.79 23.96
C THR A 23 33.63 -29.08 23.64
N LEU A 24 33.92 -29.69 22.49
CA LEU A 24 35.28 -30.13 22.13
C LEU A 24 36.13 -28.98 21.57
N ILE A 25 35.54 -28.09 20.78
CA ILE A 25 36.26 -27.04 20.03
C ILE A 25 36.85 -25.96 20.95
N LYS A 26 36.21 -25.68 22.10
CA LYS A 26 36.65 -24.62 23.04
C LYS A 26 38.12 -24.75 23.46
N ASP A 27 38.59 -25.99 23.57
CA ASP A 27 39.95 -26.32 24.03
C ASP A 27 40.89 -26.70 22.87
N CYS A 28 40.43 -26.57 21.62
CA CYS A 28 41.22 -26.94 20.44
C CYS A 28 42.25 -25.88 20.05
N SER A 29 43.46 -26.34 19.70
CA SER A 29 44.49 -25.55 19.03
C SER A 29 44.25 -25.49 17.51
N ALA A 30 43.75 -26.58 16.92
CA ALA A 30 43.39 -26.64 15.50
C ALA A 30 42.08 -27.39 15.25
N PHE A 31 41.37 -26.99 14.20
CA PHE A 31 40.14 -27.63 13.72
C PHE A 31 40.23 -27.88 12.21
N ASP A 32 40.22 -29.14 11.81
CA ASP A 32 40.25 -29.54 10.39
C ASP A 32 38.92 -30.20 10.01
N CYS A 33 38.28 -29.67 8.97
CA CYS A 33 36.96 -30.07 8.52
C CYS A 33 37.05 -30.60 7.08
N LEU A 34 36.69 -31.87 6.87
CA LEU A 34 36.64 -32.52 5.56
C LEU A 34 35.20 -32.86 5.23
N VAL A 35 34.61 -32.11 4.29
CA VAL A 35 33.20 -32.28 3.92
C VAL A 35 33.00 -32.32 2.42
N GLY A 36 32.09 -33.17 1.95
CA GLY A 36 31.70 -33.20 0.54
C GLY A 36 31.02 -31.90 0.09
N PHE A 37 30.28 -31.25 0.98
CA PHE A 37 29.66 -29.94 0.76
C PHE A 37 29.82 -29.08 2.00
N PHE A 38 30.26 -27.84 1.80
CA PHE A 38 30.33 -26.83 2.84
C PHE A 38 29.25 -25.79 2.60
N TYR A 39 28.57 -25.44 3.68
CA TYR A 39 27.62 -24.34 3.71
C TYR A 39 28.07 -23.37 4.81
N LEU A 40 28.08 -22.08 4.51
CA LEU A 40 28.23 -21.02 5.51
C LEU A 40 27.24 -21.18 6.67
N SER A 41 26.11 -21.85 6.41
CA SER A 41 25.14 -22.18 7.45
C SER A 41 25.66 -23.01 8.62
N GLY A 42 26.50 -24.01 8.34
CA GLY A 42 27.15 -24.77 9.40
C GLY A 42 28.12 -23.91 10.21
N PHE A 43 28.83 -23.01 9.53
CA PHE A 43 29.83 -22.13 10.15
C PHE A 43 29.19 -21.17 11.14
N TYR A 44 28.10 -20.46 10.78
CA TYR A 44 27.51 -19.48 11.68
C TYR A 44 27.01 -20.09 13.01
N LYS A 45 26.66 -21.39 13.03
CA LYS A 45 26.20 -22.06 14.26
C LYS A 45 27.32 -22.37 15.25
N ILE A 46 28.57 -22.50 14.78
CA ILE A 46 29.67 -22.97 15.63
C ILE A 46 30.85 -22.00 15.72
N TYR A 47 30.92 -20.97 14.87
CA TYR A 47 32.01 -20.00 14.90
C TYR A 47 32.28 -19.39 16.28
N PRO A 48 31.29 -19.12 17.17
CA PRO A 48 31.61 -18.56 18.49
C PRO A 48 32.48 -19.50 19.33
N SER A 49 32.36 -20.82 19.12
CA SER A 49 33.21 -21.81 19.81
C SER A 49 34.60 -21.91 19.19
N LEU A 50 34.75 -21.55 17.92
CA LEU A 50 36.03 -21.55 17.17
C LEU A 50 36.87 -20.28 17.41
N GLU A 51 36.39 -19.32 18.22
CA GLU A 51 37.09 -18.04 18.46
C GLU A 51 38.50 -18.23 19.02
N ASN A 52 38.67 -19.18 19.94
CA ASN A 52 39.94 -19.47 20.61
C ASN A 52 40.85 -20.46 19.86
N THR A 53 40.37 -21.04 18.75
CA THR A 53 41.15 -21.96 17.94
C THR A 53 42.19 -21.21 17.13
N SER A 54 43.44 -21.67 17.13
CA SER A 54 44.55 -20.97 16.47
C SER A 54 44.53 -21.16 14.95
N ARG A 55 44.12 -22.34 14.47
CA ARG A 55 44.10 -22.68 13.04
C ARG A 55 42.86 -23.46 12.65
N ILE A 56 42.22 -23.06 11.55
CA ILE A 56 41.03 -23.72 11.00
C ILE A 56 41.31 -24.06 9.53
N ARG A 57 41.12 -25.32 9.13
CA ARG A 57 41.23 -25.75 7.74
C ARG A 57 39.94 -26.42 7.29
N ILE A 58 39.39 -25.97 6.17
CA ILE A 58 38.16 -26.52 5.61
C ILE A 58 38.47 -27.05 4.21
N LEU A 59 38.35 -28.37 4.04
CA LEU A 59 38.53 -29.05 2.77
C LEU A 59 37.18 -29.50 2.24
N ILE A 60 36.80 -28.97 1.09
CA ILE A 60 35.49 -29.18 0.48
C ILE A 60 35.59 -30.06 -0.75
N GLY A 61 34.63 -30.95 -0.93
CA GLY A 61 34.41 -31.66 -2.19
C GLY A 61 33.76 -30.76 -3.24
N ILE A 62 33.93 -31.11 -4.51
CA ILE A 62 33.28 -30.44 -5.64
C ILE A 62 32.21 -31.39 -6.18
N GLY A 63 30.99 -31.26 -5.66
CA GLY A 63 29.82 -32.02 -6.12
C GLY A 63 28.80 -31.10 -6.78
N THR A 64 28.08 -31.60 -7.78
CA THR A 64 26.83 -30.95 -8.22
C THR A 64 25.77 -31.10 -7.12
N ASN A 65 24.90 -30.11 -6.99
CA ASN A 65 23.80 -30.01 -6.01
C ASN A 65 23.15 -31.35 -5.64
N LYS A 66 22.63 -31.48 -4.40
CA LYS A 66 22.04 -32.72 -3.87
C LYS A 66 21.02 -33.35 -4.85
N ASP A 67 20.18 -32.51 -5.47
CA ASP A 67 19.20 -32.92 -6.49
C ASP A 67 19.83 -33.43 -7.78
N THR A 68 20.94 -32.84 -8.22
CA THR A 68 21.64 -33.26 -9.44
C THR A 68 22.40 -34.56 -9.21
N TYR A 69 23.02 -34.75 -8.04
CA TYR A 69 23.71 -35.98 -7.69
C TYR A 69 22.74 -37.17 -7.57
N GLU A 70 21.57 -36.99 -6.93
CA GLU A 70 20.55 -38.04 -6.85
C GLU A 70 19.97 -38.40 -8.23
N ASN A 71 19.80 -37.41 -9.12
CA ASN A 71 19.36 -37.65 -10.49
C ASN A 71 20.45 -38.31 -11.36
N ILE A 72 21.73 -37.99 -11.13
CA ILE A 72 22.88 -38.63 -11.81
C ILE A 72 23.10 -40.06 -11.31
N GLN A 73 22.97 -40.32 -10.00
CA GLN A 73 23.00 -41.68 -9.45
C GLN A 73 21.88 -42.55 -10.01
N LYS A 74 20.67 -42.00 -10.16
CA LYS A 74 19.54 -42.70 -10.82
C LYS A 74 19.78 -42.95 -12.31
N ALA A 75 20.68 -42.21 -12.96
CA ALA A 75 20.98 -42.32 -14.39
C ALA A 75 22.25 -43.15 -14.71
N GLN A 76 23.08 -43.51 -13.73
CA GLN A 76 24.36 -44.19 -13.99
C GLN A 76 24.23 -45.72 -14.04
N THR A 77 24.04 -46.23 -15.26
CA THR A 77 24.50 -47.59 -15.63
C THR A 77 25.75 -47.56 -16.53
N VAL A 78 26.27 -46.41 -16.97
CA VAL A 78 27.43 -46.39 -17.87
C VAL A 78 28.31 -45.13 -17.65
N PHE A 79 29.63 -45.33 -17.52
CA PHE A 79 30.74 -44.35 -17.44
C PHE A 79 31.03 -43.63 -16.11
N THR A 80 31.65 -44.34 -15.17
CA THR A 80 32.50 -43.77 -14.09
C THR A 80 33.94 -43.58 -14.60
N ALA A 81 34.16 -42.63 -15.51
CA ALA A 81 35.49 -42.08 -15.72
C ALA A 81 35.76 -41.02 -14.63
N SER A 82 36.92 -41.07 -13.99
CA SER A 82 37.40 -40.04 -13.06
C SER A 82 37.56 -38.71 -13.77
N ILE A 83 36.55 -37.84 -13.67
CA ILE A 83 36.68 -36.44 -14.09
C ILE A 83 37.39 -35.72 -12.93
N GLU A 84 38.68 -35.49 -13.10
CA GLU A 84 39.42 -34.50 -12.32
C GLU A 84 39.20 -33.13 -12.98
N PHE A 85 38.84 -32.13 -12.17
CA PHE A 85 38.61 -30.78 -12.66
C PHE A 85 39.91 -29.99 -12.68
N SER A 86 40.02 -29.07 -13.64
CA SER A 86 41.04 -28.04 -13.57
C SER A 86 40.80 -27.11 -12.37
N HIS A 87 41.84 -26.38 -11.96
CA HIS A 87 41.73 -25.33 -10.93
C HIS A 87 40.67 -24.28 -11.30
N HIS A 88 40.55 -23.93 -12.58
CA HIS A 88 39.60 -22.93 -13.06
C HIS A 88 38.15 -23.42 -12.95
N GLU A 89 37.87 -24.65 -13.39
CA GLU A 89 36.54 -25.26 -13.28
C GLU A 89 36.14 -25.45 -11.80
N THR A 90 37.11 -25.80 -10.96
CA THR A 90 36.94 -25.90 -9.50
C THR A 90 36.44 -24.58 -8.92
N ASN A 91 37.08 -23.47 -9.28
CA ASN A 91 36.67 -22.14 -8.82
C ASN A 91 35.25 -21.79 -9.26
N ILE A 92 34.90 -21.99 -10.54
CA ILE A 92 33.55 -21.69 -11.05
C ILE A 92 32.46 -22.47 -10.31
N LEU A 93 32.71 -23.74 -10.01
CA LEU A 93 31.73 -24.58 -9.29
C LEU A 93 31.54 -24.12 -7.85
N VAL A 94 32.61 -23.69 -7.17
CA VAL A 94 32.55 -23.12 -5.83
C VAL A 94 31.80 -21.78 -5.84
N GLU A 95 32.06 -20.90 -6.81
CA GLU A 95 31.35 -19.62 -6.95
C GLU A 95 29.84 -19.83 -7.01
N LYS A 96 29.39 -20.73 -7.90
CA LYS A 96 27.98 -21.03 -8.07
C LYS A 96 27.33 -21.59 -6.80
N GLN A 97 28.03 -22.47 -6.08
CA GLN A 97 27.53 -23.03 -4.84
C GLN A 97 27.28 -21.95 -3.77
N ILE A 98 28.17 -20.96 -3.68
CA ILE A 98 28.04 -19.83 -2.74
C ILE A 98 26.86 -18.93 -3.15
N GLU A 99 26.73 -18.62 -4.44
CA GLU A 99 25.63 -17.81 -4.98
C GLU A 99 24.27 -18.47 -4.68
N ASP A 100 24.14 -19.77 -4.97
CA ASP A 100 22.92 -20.54 -4.72
C ASP A 100 22.61 -20.60 -3.20
N GLU A 101 23.61 -20.86 -2.34
CA GLU A 101 23.40 -20.89 -0.88
C GLU A 101 22.88 -19.54 -0.34
N LEU A 102 23.54 -18.44 -0.69
CA LEU A 102 23.21 -17.13 -0.12
C LEU A 102 21.92 -16.55 -0.71
N SER A 103 21.53 -16.95 -1.92
CA SER A 103 20.23 -16.59 -2.49
C SER A 103 19.06 -17.24 -1.72
N ASP A 104 19.25 -18.45 -1.20
CA ASP A 104 18.22 -19.20 -0.47
C ASP A 104 18.26 -18.96 1.05
N SER A 105 19.25 -18.21 1.56
CA SER A 105 19.42 -17.92 2.98
C SER A 105 18.48 -16.82 3.50
N ASP A 106 18.13 -16.88 4.79
CA ASP A 106 17.39 -15.81 5.46
C ASP A 106 18.21 -14.52 5.58
N ASP A 107 17.56 -13.37 5.41
CA ASP A 107 18.15 -12.04 5.62
C ASP A 107 18.02 -11.65 7.10
N ASN A 108 19.03 -11.98 7.91
CA ASN A 108 19.09 -11.59 9.32
C ASN A 108 20.51 -11.24 9.80
N SER A 109 20.58 -10.48 10.89
CA SER A 109 21.85 -9.96 11.43
C SER A 109 22.80 -11.02 11.97
N GLU A 110 22.29 -12.19 12.41
CA GLU A 110 23.14 -13.26 12.92
C GLU A 110 23.90 -13.94 11.77
N ILE A 111 23.22 -14.19 10.65
CA ILE A 111 23.81 -14.74 9.43
C ILE A 111 24.84 -13.77 8.87
N GLU A 112 24.48 -12.49 8.73
CA GLU A 112 25.41 -11.44 8.26
C GLU A 112 26.70 -11.41 9.10
N LYS A 113 26.57 -11.42 10.43
CA LYS A 113 27.72 -11.42 11.33
C LYS A 113 28.59 -12.67 11.18
N GLY A 114 27.98 -13.83 10.97
CA GLY A 114 28.69 -15.09 10.71
C GLY A 114 29.50 -15.02 9.42
N ILE A 115 28.91 -14.49 8.34
CA ILE A 115 29.57 -14.34 7.04
C ILE A 115 30.73 -13.34 7.12
N ILE A 116 30.54 -12.19 7.78
CA ILE A 116 31.61 -11.21 7.99
C ILE A 116 32.77 -11.84 8.78
N THR A 117 32.46 -12.59 9.85
CA THR A 117 33.47 -13.28 10.65
C THR A 117 34.25 -14.31 9.82
N PHE A 118 33.56 -15.05 8.96
CA PHE A 118 34.20 -16.01 8.05
C PHE A 118 35.20 -15.31 7.11
N ILE A 119 34.79 -14.20 6.49
CA ILE A 119 35.65 -13.38 5.62
C ILE A 119 36.87 -12.87 6.40
N ASP A 120 36.68 -12.36 7.61
CA ASP A 120 37.77 -11.83 8.44
C ASP A 120 38.75 -12.91 8.87
N TRP A 121 38.28 -14.13 9.11
CA TRP A 121 39.12 -15.28 9.47
C TRP A 121 39.94 -15.80 8.30
N ILE A 122 39.39 -15.77 7.08
CA ILE A 122 40.17 -16.04 5.87
C ILE A 122 41.27 -14.98 5.72
N ARG A 123 40.94 -13.70 5.84
CA ARG A 123 41.89 -12.59 5.66
C ARG A 123 43.03 -12.60 6.66
N SER A 124 42.73 -12.91 7.91
CA SER A 124 43.73 -13.05 8.99
C SER A 124 44.53 -14.35 8.90
N LYS A 125 44.25 -15.23 7.93
CA LYS A 125 44.81 -16.58 7.77
C LYS A 125 44.56 -17.50 8.97
N LYS A 126 43.59 -17.15 9.82
CA LYS A 126 43.09 -18.03 10.87
C LYS A 126 42.34 -19.21 10.27
N LEU A 127 41.61 -18.97 9.18
CA LEU A 127 40.84 -19.97 8.43
C LEU A 127 41.40 -20.08 7.01
N GLU A 128 41.66 -21.30 6.56
CA GLU A 128 42.01 -21.62 5.18
C GLU A 128 40.92 -22.53 4.60
N ILE A 129 40.47 -22.27 3.37
CA ILE A 129 39.51 -23.12 2.67
C ILE A 129 40.06 -23.59 1.32
N ARG A 130 40.02 -24.90 1.09
CA ARG A 130 40.47 -25.54 -0.15
C ARG A 130 39.40 -26.44 -0.72
N ALA A 131 39.38 -26.57 -2.04
CA ALA A 131 38.48 -27.47 -2.76
C ALA A 131 39.28 -28.61 -3.41
N TYR A 132 38.87 -29.84 -3.16
CA TYR A 132 39.52 -31.01 -3.77
C TYR A 132 38.98 -31.22 -5.20
N PRO A 133 39.84 -31.29 -6.23
CA PRO A 133 39.46 -31.25 -7.66
C PRO A 133 38.79 -32.53 -8.19
N SER A 134 38.03 -33.26 -7.36
CA SER A 134 37.40 -34.53 -7.73
C SER A 134 36.02 -34.69 -7.08
N ARG A 135 35.07 -35.26 -7.84
CA ARG A 135 33.73 -35.63 -7.34
C ARG A 135 33.73 -36.81 -6.37
N ARG A 136 34.88 -37.44 -6.11
CA ARG A 136 34.96 -38.63 -5.25
C ARG A 136 34.94 -38.30 -3.75
N LEU A 137 35.15 -37.03 -3.39
CA LEU A 137 35.22 -36.63 -2.00
C LEU A 137 33.82 -36.37 -1.42
N HIS A 138 33.26 -37.39 -0.75
CA HIS A 138 31.99 -37.30 0.00
C HIS A 138 32.16 -37.55 1.51
N ALA A 139 33.40 -37.43 1.99
CA ALA A 139 33.75 -37.59 3.40
C ALA A 139 33.08 -36.52 4.27
N LYS A 140 32.91 -36.84 5.56
CA LYS A 140 32.36 -35.98 6.60
C LYS A 140 33.15 -36.26 7.87
N VAL A 141 34.34 -35.69 7.93
CA VAL A 141 35.33 -35.95 8.98
C VAL A 141 35.72 -34.63 9.60
N TYR A 142 35.61 -34.56 10.92
CA TYR A 142 35.94 -33.39 11.73
C TYR A 142 37.03 -33.78 12.69
N ILE A 143 38.18 -33.12 12.61
CA ILE A 143 39.37 -33.44 13.39
C ILE A 143 39.63 -32.26 14.32
N MET A 144 39.68 -32.56 15.60
CA MET A 144 39.92 -31.60 16.68
C MET A 144 41.29 -31.89 17.27
N THR A 145 42.24 -30.96 17.14
CA THR A 145 43.55 -31.05 17.79
C THR A 145 43.55 -30.22 19.06
N PHE A 146 43.86 -30.82 20.20
CA PHE A 146 43.87 -30.13 21.49
C PHE A 146 45.21 -29.39 21.72
N LYS A 147 45.29 -28.59 22.78
CA LYS A 147 46.52 -27.87 23.14
C LYS A 147 47.56 -28.83 23.74
N GLU A 148 48.83 -28.51 23.55
CA GLU A 148 49.94 -29.28 24.11
C GLU A 148 49.86 -29.28 25.66
N GLY A 149 49.90 -30.46 26.28
CA GLY A 149 49.75 -30.61 27.73
C GLY A 149 48.30 -30.67 28.25
N ASP A 150 47.30 -30.69 27.37
CA ASP A 150 45.91 -31.02 27.71
C ASP A 150 45.72 -32.55 27.85
N ARG A 151 44.49 -33.05 27.73
CA ARG A 151 44.11 -34.46 27.99
C ARG A 151 44.72 -35.47 27.01
N GLU A 152 44.35 -35.36 25.74
CA GLU A 152 44.63 -36.29 24.64
C GLU A 152 45.20 -35.48 23.45
N MET A 153 45.81 -36.12 22.44
CA MET A 153 46.32 -35.37 21.27
C MET A 153 45.21 -34.70 20.45
N GLY A 154 44.05 -35.35 20.36
CA GLY A 154 42.92 -34.87 19.57
C GLY A 154 41.84 -35.93 19.43
N ARG A 155 40.73 -35.55 18.78
CA ARG A 155 39.58 -36.42 18.54
C ARG A 155 39.10 -36.29 17.11
N VAL A 156 38.41 -37.32 16.63
CA VAL A 156 37.82 -37.35 15.30
C VAL A 156 36.34 -37.63 15.42
N ILE A 157 35.51 -36.84 14.74
CA ILE A 157 34.10 -37.15 14.56
C ILE A 157 33.87 -37.44 13.08
N THR A 158 33.24 -38.57 12.78
CA THR A 158 32.87 -38.95 11.41
C THR A 158 31.45 -39.52 11.39
N GLY A 159 30.74 -39.35 10.28
CA GLY A 159 29.34 -39.79 10.20
C GLY A 159 28.64 -39.39 8.91
N SER A 160 27.32 -39.23 9.02
CA SER A 160 26.45 -38.82 7.91
C SER A 160 26.18 -37.30 7.84
N SER A 161 26.53 -36.54 8.88
CA SER A 161 26.25 -35.09 8.96
C SER A 161 27.22 -34.24 8.14
N ASN A 162 26.69 -33.45 7.21
CA ASN A 162 27.46 -32.37 6.57
C ASN A 162 27.60 -31.17 7.52
N PHE A 163 28.51 -30.25 7.19
CA PHE A 163 28.70 -29.01 7.92
C PHE A 163 27.66 -27.97 7.51
N THR A 164 26.40 -28.22 7.89
CA THR A 164 25.23 -27.39 7.60
C THR A 164 24.37 -27.27 8.85
N GLU A 165 23.47 -26.28 8.93
CA GLU A 165 22.52 -26.20 10.06
C GLU A 165 21.71 -27.50 10.20
N ALA A 166 21.14 -27.98 9.08
CA ALA A 166 20.37 -29.22 9.07
C ALA A 166 21.20 -30.44 9.53
N GLY A 167 22.47 -30.56 9.13
CA GLY A 167 23.32 -31.67 9.55
C GLY A 167 23.76 -31.59 11.02
N LEU A 168 23.92 -30.38 11.56
CA LEU A 168 24.40 -30.15 12.93
C LEU A 168 23.29 -30.21 13.99
N VAL A 169 22.04 -29.93 13.61
CA VAL A 169 20.93 -29.73 14.55
C VAL A 169 19.67 -30.50 14.16
N ASP A 170 19.18 -30.37 12.93
CA ASP A 170 17.78 -30.74 12.61
C ASP A 170 17.59 -32.18 12.10
N ASN A 171 18.52 -32.69 11.30
CA ASN A 171 18.42 -34.01 10.70
C ASN A 171 18.77 -35.10 11.73
N LEU A 172 18.04 -36.22 11.65
CA LEU A 172 18.47 -37.48 12.26
C LEU A 172 19.68 -38.01 11.51
N GLU A 173 20.86 -37.87 12.11
CA GLU A 173 22.13 -38.28 11.54
C GLU A 173 22.77 -39.35 12.41
N PHE A 174 23.76 -40.08 11.90
CA PHE A 174 24.56 -41.01 12.71
C PHE A 174 26.02 -40.59 12.63
N ASN A 175 26.54 -40.08 13.74
CA ASN A 175 27.96 -39.74 13.87
C ASN A 175 28.58 -40.53 15.01
N VAL A 176 29.87 -40.78 14.91
CA VAL A 176 30.66 -41.44 15.95
C VAL A 176 31.86 -40.58 16.31
N GLU A 177 32.13 -40.46 17.60
CA GLU A 177 33.34 -39.83 18.13
C GLU A 177 34.41 -40.90 18.39
N LEU A 178 35.53 -40.80 17.68
CA LEU A 178 36.71 -41.62 17.85
C LEU A 178 37.70 -40.91 18.79
N GLN A 179 38.10 -41.61 19.85
CA GLN A 179 38.97 -41.09 20.92
C GLN A 179 40.37 -41.73 20.91
N ARG A 180 40.61 -42.72 20.03
CA ARG A 180 41.90 -43.42 20.01
C ARG A 180 42.97 -42.57 19.29
N PRO A 181 44.19 -42.46 19.84
CA PRO A 181 45.27 -41.72 19.20
C PRO A 181 45.58 -42.19 17.77
N GLU A 182 45.45 -43.49 17.50
CA GLU A 182 45.71 -44.08 16.19
C GLU A 182 44.70 -43.58 15.14
N ASP A 183 43.42 -43.51 15.51
CA ASP A 183 42.35 -43.01 14.64
C ASP A 183 42.55 -41.52 14.31
N TYR A 184 42.94 -40.73 15.32
CA TYR A 184 43.30 -39.32 15.15
C TYR A 184 44.48 -39.12 14.19
N LEU A 185 45.59 -39.83 14.42
CA LEU A 185 46.78 -39.72 13.58
C LEU A 185 46.50 -40.17 12.13
N TYR A 186 45.72 -41.23 11.95
CA TYR A 186 45.31 -41.69 10.63
C TYR A 186 44.46 -40.65 9.91
N ALA A 187 43.41 -40.13 10.56
CA ALA A 187 42.52 -39.13 9.98
C ALA A 187 43.28 -37.84 9.60
N LEU A 188 44.17 -37.37 10.49
CA LEU A 188 44.98 -36.17 10.24
C LEU A 188 45.94 -36.36 9.08
N ASN A 189 46.58 -37.52 8.96
CA ASN A 189 47.47 -37.83 7.84
C ASN A 189 46.69 -37.88 6.51
N GLN A 190 45.54 -38.56 6.48
CA GLN A 190 44.66 -38.59 5.30
C GLN A 190 44.18 -37.19 4.91
N PHE A 191 43.79 -36.36 5.90
CA PHE A 191 43.43 -34.96 5.65
C PHE A 191 44.59 -34.19 5.01
N ASN A 192 45.80 -34.31 5.57
CA ASN A 192 46.98 -33.60 5.06
C ASN A 192 47.36 -34.02 3.64
N GLN A 193 47.19 -35.30 3.28
CA GLN A 193 47.41 -35.77 1.91
C GLN A 193 46.42 -35.10 0.94
N LEU A 194 45.12 -35.18 1.23
CA LEU A 194 44.09 -34.55 0.40
C LEU A 194 44.24 -33.03 0.33
N TRP A 195 44.67 -32.40 1.43
CA TRP A 195 44.90 -30.95 1.52
C TRP A 195 46.01 -30.46 0.60
N ASN A 196 47.08 -31.25 0.46
CA ASN A 196 48.21 -30.90 -0.41
C ASN A 196 47.84 -30.91 -1.90
N ASP A 197 46.92 -31.79 -2.28
CA ASP A 197 46.43 -31.93 -3.65
C ASP A 197 45.22 -31.01 -3.96
N ALA A 198 44.73 -30.27 -2.95
CA ALA A 198 43.56 -29.41 -3.07
C ALA A 198 43.89 -28.00 -3.59
N VAL A 199 42.91 -27.38 -4.22
CA VAL A 199 42.97 -26.01 -4.76
C VAL A 199 42.63 -25.00 -3.67
N ASP A 200 43.46 -23.98 -3.48
CA ASP A 200 43.11 -22.86 -2.61
C ASP A 200 42.00 -22.01 -3.26
N VAL A 201 40.86 -21.91 -2.57
CA VAL A 201 39.68 -21.17 -3.02
C VAL A 201 39.35 -20.01 -2.09
N SER A 202 40.22 -19.69 -1.14
CA SER A 202 39.98 -18.70 -0.07
C SER A 202 39.63 -17.31 -0.61
N GLU A 203 40.43 -16.79 -1.56
CA GLU A 203 40.19 -15.46 -2.15
C GLU A 203 38.94 -15.47 -3.03
N ASN A 204 38.74 -16.55 -3.81
CA ASN A 204 37.56 -16.72 -4.64
C ASN A 204 36.27 -16.72 -3.81
N PHE A 205 36.30 -17.35 -2.62
CA PHE A 205 35.20 -17.36 -1.68
C PHE A 205 34.86 -15.94 -1.19
N ILE A 206 35.87 -15.14 -0.82
CA ILE A 206 35.68 -13.75 -0.40
C ILE A 206 35.12 -12.90 -1.55
N GLN A 207 35.69 -13.03 -2.75
CA GLN A 207 35.29 -12.25 -3.91
C GLN A 207 33.83 -12.54 -4.29
N THR A 208 33.46 -13.82 -4.34
CA THR A 208 32.09 -14.25 -4.65
C THR A 208 31.07 -13.65 -3.68
N ILE A 209 31.32 -13.78 -2.37
CA ILE A 209 30.41 -13.23 -1.35
C ILE A 209 30.26 -11.70 -1.54
N ARG A 210 31.38 -10.99 -1.77
CA ARG A 210 31.37 -9.52 -1.83
C ARG A 210 30.83 -8.95 -3.13
N GLU A 211 30.96 -9.64 -4.25
CA GLU A 211 30.62 -9.09 -5.55
C GLU A 211 29.29 -9.61 -6.09
N LYS A 212 28.94 -10.85 -5.78
CA LYS A 212 27.82 -11.55 -6.42
C LYS A 212 26.64 -11.87 -5.49
N THR A 213 26.71 -11.49 -4.23
CA THR A 213 25.64 -11.77 -3.25
C THR A 213 25.12 -10.50 -2.57
N TRP A 214 24.07 -10.62 -1.78
CA TRP A 214 23.44 -9.50 -1.07
C TRP A 214 24.31 -8.89 0.05
N ILE A 215 25.42 -9.53 0.42
CA ILE A 215 26.45 -9.03 1.37
C ILE A 215 27.36 -7.96 0.72
N ASN A 216 27.11 -7.60 -0.54
CA ASN A 216 27.94 -6.66 -1.29
C ASN A 216 28.00 -5.26 -0.62
N PRO A 217 29.18 -4.82 -0.13
CA PRO A 217 29.31 -3.54 0.57
C PRO A 217 29.31 -2.33 -0.37
N ASN A 218 29.36 -2.54 -1.69
CA ASN A 218 29.39 -1.46 -2.68
C ASN A 218 28.01 -0.87 -2.95
N ILE A 219 26.93 -1.52 -2.51
CA ILE A 219 25.57 -1.01 -2.65
C ILE A 219 25.20 -0.27 -1.36
N THR A 220 25.01 1.04 -1.45
CA THR A 220 24.60 1.84 -0.31
C THR A 220 23.10 1.65 0.00
N PRO A 221 22.67 1.83 1.27
CA PRO A 221 21.25 1.81 1.60
C PRO A 221 20.41 2.82 0.79
N TYR A 222 21.01 3.93 0.39
CA TYR A 222 20.36 4.93 -0.45
C TYR A 222 20.13 4.42 -1.88
N GLU A 223 21.10 3.75 -2.49
CA GLU A 223 20.94 3.15 -3.82
C GLU A 223 19.91 2.03 -3.81
N LEU A 224 19.88 1.21 -2.75
CA LEU A 224 18.85 0.19 -2.57
C LEU A 224 17.46 0.83 -2.45
N TYR A 225 17.35 1.93 -1.69
CA TYR A 225 16.11 2.71 -1.60
C TYR A 225 15.68 3.29 -2.96
N LEU A 226 16.62 3.82 -3.75
CA LEU A 226 16.34 4.31 -5.11
C LEU A 226 15.89 3.18 -6.03
N LYS A 227 16.53 2.01 -5.97
CA LYS A 227 16.14 0.82 -6.73
C LYS A 227 14.75 0.34 -6.34
N PHE A 228 14.42 0.35 -5.05
CA PHE A 228 13.08 0.04 -4.56
C PHE A 228 12.03 1.00 -5.12
N LEU A 229 12.29 2.33 -5.04
CA LEU A 229 11.40 3.33 -5.62
C LEU A 229 11.26 3.13 -7.13
N TYR A 230 12.36 2.88 -7.83
CA TYR A 230 12.33 2.63 -9.27
C TYR A 230 11.45 1.43 -9.59
N GLU A 231 11.64 0.26 -8.98
CA GLU A 231 10.81 -0.90 -9.27
C GLU A 231 9.34 -0.69 -8.86
N TYR A 232 9.09 -0.01 -7.73
CA TYR A 232 7.73 0.31 -7.29
C TYR A 232 6.99 1.25 -8.25
N PHE A 233 7.69 2.26 -8.79
CA PHE A 233 7.12 3.25 -9.70
C PHE A 233 7.40 2.95 -11.17
N LYS A 234 8.04 1.82 -11.52
CA LYS A 234 8.53 1.55 -12.87
C LYS A 234 7.39 1.56 -13.89
N GLU A 235 6.26 0.96 -13.56
CA GLU A 235 5.06 0.97 -14.41
C GLU A 235 4.49 2.39 -14.57
N GLU A 236 4.53 3.19 -13.51
CA GLU A 236 4.07 4.59 -13.56
C GLU A 236 5.01 5.48 -14.39
N LEU A 237 6.32 5.26 -14.28
CA LEU A 237 7.39 5.99 -14.97
C LEU A 237 7.54 5.56 -16.44
N SER A 238 7.28 4.29 -16.77
CA SER A 238 7.30 3.84 -18.17
C SER A 238 6.06 4.30 -18.94
N GLN A 239 4.99 4.65 -18.23
CA GLN A 239 3.82 5.36 -18.75
C GLN A 239 3.98 6.88 -18.64
N TYR A 240 5.08 7.45 -19.17
CA TYR A 240 5.00 8.82 -19.70
C TYR A 240 4.10 8.78 -20.95
N ASP A 241 2.81 8.50 -20.73
CA ASP A 241 1.75 8.83 -21.67
C ASP A 241 1.78 10.35 -21.77
N ASP A 242 2.45 10.89 -22.78
CA ASP A 242 2.22 12.27 -23.17
C ASP A 242 0.71 12.42 -23.37
N LEU A 243 0.10 13.34 -22.61
CA LEU A 243 -1.33 13.58 -22.71
C LEU A 243 -1.63 14.08 -24.12
N PHE A 244 -2.10 13.18 -24.98
CA PHE A 244 -2.35 13.49 -26.39
C PHE A 244 -3.68 14.23 -26.54
N LEU A 245 -3.65 15.55 -26.32
CA LEU A 245 -4.79 16.43 -26.56
C LEU A 245 -4.85 16.78 -28.05
N ARG A 246 -5.71 16.10 -28.80
CA ARG A 246 -5.93 16.36 -30.24
C ARG A 246 -6.33 17.80 -30.53
N TYR A 247 -7.07 18.41 -29.62
CA TYR A 247 -7.59 19.76 -29.75
C TYR A 247 -7.49 20.48 -28.41
N LEU A 248 -6.88 21.66 -28.45
CA LEU A 248 -6.83 22.61 -27.36
C LEU A 248 -7.50 23.91 -27.83
N PRO A 249 -8.29 24.58 -26.98
CA PRO A 249 -8.83 25.89 -27.31
C PRO A 249 -7.70 26.90 -27.59
N GLU A 250 -7.97 27.87 -28.45
CA GLU A 250 -7.02 28.94 -28.74
C GLU A 250 -6.75 29.76 -27.46
N GLY A 251 -5.48 30.06 -27.19
CA GLY A 251 -5.06 30.77 -25.97
C GLY A 251 -5.16 29.95 -24.68
N PHE A 252 -5.42 28.64 -24.76
CA PHE A 252 -5.47 27.79 -23.58
C PHE A 252 -4.10 27.66 -22.90
N MET A 253 -4.03 28.07 -21.62
CA MET A 253 -2.84 27.92 -20.79
C MET A 253 -2.70 26.48 -20.31
N LYS A 254 -1.78 25.74 -20.93
CA LYS A 254 -1.48 24.35 -20.56
C LYS A 254 -0.68 24.32 -19.25
N LEU A 255 -1.32 23.87 -18.16
CA LEU A 255 -0.74 23.83 -16.82
C LEU A 255 -0.34 22.40 -16.46
N GLU A 256 0.91 22.20 -16.05
CA GLU A 256 1.49 20.86 -15.80
C GLU A 256 0.70 20.11 -14.71
N TYR A 257 0.23 20.82 -13.68
CA TYR A 257 -0.55 20.19 -12.61
C TYR A 257 -1.89 19.65 -13.10
N GLN A 258 -2.49 20.25 -14.13
CA GLN A 258 -3.75 19.79 -14.72
C GLN A 258 -3.51 18.55 -15.58
N GLU A 259 -2.42 18.52 -16.36
CA GLU A 259 -2.04 17.34 -17.15
C GLU A 259 -1.78 16.13 -16.26
N GLN A 260 -0.98 16.32 -15.20
CA GLN A 260 -0.74 15.25 -14.23
C GLN A 260 -2.04 14.85 -13.50
N ALA A 261 -3.02 15.76 -13.33
CA ALA A 261 -4.33 15.40 -12.80
C ALA A 261 -5.06 14.43 -13.72
N VAL A 262 -5.03 14.70 -15.02
CA VAL A 262 -5.72 13.91 -16.04
C VAL A 262 -5.10 12.53 -16.14
N LEU A 263 -3.77 12.44 -16.21
CA LEU A 263 -3.07 11.15 -16.29
C LEU A 263 -3.37 10.27 -15.06
N ASN A 264 -3.25 10.83 -13.86
CA ASN A 264 -3.58 10.09 -12.63
C ASN A 264 -5.05 9.68 -12.60
N ALA A 265 -5.96 10.58 -12.98
CA ALA A 265 -7.38 10.28 -13.00
C ALA A 265 -7.74 9.18 -14.01
N LYS A 266 -7.09 9.18 -15.18
CA LYS A 266 -7.26 8.15 -16.22
C LYS A 266 -6.84 6.78 -15.70
N LYS A 267 -5.67 6.67 -15.06
CA LYS A 267 -5.18 5.41 -14.45
C LYS A 267 -6.17 4.88 -13.42
N ILE A 268 -6.56 5.73 -12.46
CA ILE A 268 -7.53 5.38 -11.42
C ILE A 268 -8.88 4.93 -12.04
N LEU A 269 -9.37 5.66 -13.04
CA LEU A 269 -10.64 5.36 -13.68
C LEU A 269 -10.63 4.01 -14.40
N HIS A 270 -9.52 3.64 -15.07
CA HIS A 270 -9.37 2.35 -15.73
C HIS A 270 -9.23 1.19 -14.75
N GLU A 271 -8.48 1.39 -13.66
CA GLU A 271 -8.23 0.35 -12.66
C GLU A 271 -9.45 0.11 -11.74
N TYR A 272 -10.13 1.17 -11.33
CA TYR A 272 -11.19 1.12 -10.30
C TYR A 272 -12.59 1.40 -10.83
N GLY A 273 -12.76 1.70 -12.12
CA GLY A 273 -14.07 2.00 -12.72
C GLY A 273 -14.67 3.36 -12.28
N GLY A 274 -14.02 4.10 -11.40
CA GLY A 274 -14.43 5.45 -11.03
C GLY A 274 -13.35 6.25 -10.33
N VAL A 275 -13.47 7.57 -10.40
CA VAL A 275 -12.48 8.53 -9.87
C VAL A 275 -13.15 9.76 -9.28
N PHE A 276 -12.59 10.28 -8.19
CA PHE A 276 -12.94 11.58 -7.64
C PHE A 276 -11.97 12.66 -8.15
N ILE A 277 -12.51 13.66 -8.85
CA ILE A 277 -11.79 14.90 -9.18
C ILE A 277 -12.09 15.91 -8.07
N SER A 278 -11.20 15.97 -7.08
CA SER A 278 -11.39 16.71 -5.82
C SER A 278 -10.43 17.87 -5.59
N ASP A 279 -9.86 18.41 -6.67
CA ASP A 279 -9.10 19.65 -6.62
C ASP A 279 -9.92 20.81 -6.02
N VAL A 280 -9.26 21.68 -5.25
CA VAL A 280 -9.94 22.81 -4.61
C VAL A 280 -10.59 23.75 -5.64
N VAL A 281 -11.53 24.59 -5.18
CA VAL A 281 -12.26 25.52 -6.05
C VAL A 281 -11.30 26.48 -6.76
N GLY A 282 -11.51 26.65 -8.06
CA GLY A 282 -10.70 27.51 -8.93
C GLY A 282 -9.49 26.84 -9.60
N LEU A 283 -9.27 25.53 -9.40
CA LEU A 283 -8.18 24.79 -10.07
C LEU A 283 -8.55 24.19 -11.44
N GLY A 284 -9.73 24.52 -11.95
CA GLY A 284 -10.14 24.10 -13.31
C GLY A 284 -10.64 22.66 -13.42
N LYS A 285 -11.36 22.13 -12.41
CA LYS A 285 -11.94 20.77 -12.44
C LYS A 285 -12.75 20.46 -13.71
N THR A 286 -13.49 21.42 -14.24
CA THR A 286 -14.24 21.27 -15.51
C THR A 286 -13.29 21.03 -16.68
N TYR A 287 -12.20 21.80 -16.77
CA TYR A 287 -11.16 21.62 -17.79
C TYR A 287 -10.43 20.28 -17.64
N ILE A 288 -10.04 19.91 -16.41
CA ILE A 288 -9.44 18.61 -16.10
C ILE A 288 -10.37 17.48 -16.54
N THR A 289 -11.68 17.62 -16.28
CA THR A 289 -12.66 16.60 -16.66
C THR A 289 -12.85 16.53 -18.18
N ALA A 290 -12.90 17.66 -18.88
CA ALA A 290 -12.97 17.69 -20.33
C ALA A 290 -11.73 17.03 -20.97
N MET A 291 -10.54 17.36 -20.48
CA MET A 291 -9.28 16.71 -20.90
C MET A 291 -9.31 15.21 -20.61
N LEU A 292 -9.76 14.79 -19.43
CA LEU A 292 -9.91 13.37 -19.09
C LEU A 292 -10.85 12.66 -20.07
N VAL A 293 -12.06 13.20 -20.29
CA VAL A 293 -13.04 12.60 -21.21
C VAL A 293 -12.51 12.53 -22.65
N SER A 294 -11.71 13.51 -23.09
CA SER A 294 -11.08 13.48 -24.42
C SER A 294 -10.15 12.27 -24.63
N GLN A 295 -9.65 11.67 -23.54
CA GLN A 295 -8.78 10.49 -23.55
C GLN A 295 -9.54 9.17 -23.40
N LEU A 296 -10.87 9.21 -23.26
CA LEU A 296 -11.71 8.04 -23.04
C LEU A 296 -12.47 7.69 -24.31
N ASP A 297 -12.63 6.40 -24.53
CA ASP A 297 -13.55 5.84 -25.51
C ASP A 297 -15.00 5.86 -24.99
N GLY A 298 -15.94 5.74 -25.92
CA GLY A 298 -17.38 5.65 -25.64
C GLY A 298 -18.07 6.99 -25.46
N ARG A 299 -19.41 6.95 -25.41
CA ARG A 299 -20.23 8.16 -25.21
C ARG A 299 -20.24 8.56 -23.74
N THR A 300 -20.26 9.86 -23.52
CA THR A 300 -20.23 10.47 -22.19
C THR A 300 -21.54 11.21 -21.90
N LEU A 301 -22.07 11.00 -20.69
CA LEU A 301 -23.16 11.79 -20.12
C LEU A 301 -22.62 12.66 -18.98
N VAL A 302 -22.91 13.95 -19.01
CA VAL A 302 -22.59 14.91 -17.95
C VAL A 302 -23.88 15.31 -17.23
N ILE A 303 -23.92 15.06 -15.92
CA ILE A 303 -25.02 15.45 -15.03
C ILE A 303 -24.55 16.59 -14.14
N ALA A 304 -25.18 17.76 -14.29
CA ALA A 304 -24.77 18.97 -13.56
C ALA A 304 -25.96 19.87 -13.17
N PRO A 305 -25.76 20.83 -12.24
CA PRO A 305 -26.74 21.88 -11.96
C PRO A 305 -27.15 22.67 -13.22
N PRO A 306 -28.42 23.10 -13.37
CA PRO A 306 -28.91 23.80 -14.57
C PRO A 306 -28.03 24.99 -15.00
N VAL A 307 -27.61 25.82 -14.05
CA VAL A 307 -26.80 27.03 -14.27
C VAL A 307 -25.42 26.72 -14.89
N LEU A 308 -24.89 25.52 -14.65
CA LEU A 308 -23.62 25.07 -15.22
C LEU A 308 -23.78 24.39 -16.59
N LEU A 309 -25.01 24.30 -17.10
CA LEU A 309 -25.35 23.79 -18.44
C LEU A 309 -25.84 24.89 -19.39
N GLU A 310 -26.04 26.10 -18.90
CA GLU A 310 -26.49 27.25 -19.69
C GLU A 310 -25.38 27.75 -20.62
N ARG A 311 -25.68 27.88 -21.92
CA ARG A 311 -24.71 28.35 -22.92
C ARG A 311 -24.27 29.80 -22.70
N SER A 312 -25.08 30.61 -22.02
CA SER A 312 -24.76 31.98 -21.63
C SER A 312 -23.60 32.06 -20.63
N ASN A 313 -23.35 30.98 -19.88
CA ASN A 313 -22.23 30.89 -18.95
C ASN A 313 -20.97 30.39 -19.67
N PRO A 314 -19.92 31.22 -19.84
CA PRO A 314 -18.69 30.81 -20.54
C PRO A 314 -18.02 29.58 -19.91
N GLY A 315 -18.11 29.44 -18.59
CA GLY A 315 -17.56 28.30 -17.85
C GLY A 315 -18.51 27.10 -17.73
N SER A 316 -19.60 27.07 -18.50
CA SER A 316 -20.53 25.94 -18.50
C SER A 316 -19.88 24.68 -19.08
N TRP A 317 -20.37 23.52 -18.64
CA TRP A 317 -19.93 22.22 -19.16
C TRP A 317 -20.06 22.13 -20.69
N ARG A 318 -21.14 22.70 -21.25
CA ARG A 318 -21.38 22.70 -22.70
C ARG A 318 -20.32 23.48 -23.46
N ASN A 319 -19.97 24.67 -22.99
CA ASN A 319 -19.00 25.53 -23.66
C ASN A 319 -17.59 24.95 -23.55
N VAL A 320 -17.19 24.52 -22.34
CA VAL A 320 -15.87 23.90 -22.14
C VAL A 320 -15.70 22.65 -23.00
N PHE A 321 -16.69 21.75 -23.05
CA PHE A 321 -16.59 20.56 -23.90
C PHE A 321 -16.58 20.91 -25.40
N PHE A 322 -17.34 21.91 -25.81
CA PHE A 322 -17.32 22.41 -27.18
C PHE A 322 -15.93 22.95 -27.57
N ASP A 323 -15.32 23.77 -26.72
CA ASP A 323 -14.00 24.36 -26.96
C ASP A 323 -12.90 23.30 -27.09
N PHE A 324 -12.99 22.23 -26.29
CA PHE A 324 -12.08 21.08 -26.36
C PHE A 324 -12.47 20.06 -27.45
N LYS A 325 -13.54 20.32 -28.21
CA LYS A 325 -14.12 19.42 -29.23
C LYS A 325 -14.42 18.01 -28.69
N VAL A 326 -14.89 17.94 -27.44
CA VAL A 326 -15.27 16.70 -26.76
C VAL A 326 -16.79 16.52 -26.88
N SER A 327 -17.21 15.40 -27.46
CA SER A 327 -18.62 15.06 -27.59
C SER A 327 -19.17 14.49 -26.28
N ALA A 328 -20.21 15.10 -25.72
CA ALA A 328 -20.97 14.58 -24.59
C ALA A 328 -22.43 15.03 -24.64
N GLU A 329 -23.30 14.28 -23.96
CA GLU A 329 -24.67 14.71 -23.67
C GLU A 329 -24.72 15.36 -22.30
N PHE A 330 -25.54 16.40 -22.15
CA PHE A 330 -25.57 17.23 -20.93
C PHE A 330 -26.98 17.33 -20.40
N GLU A 331 -27.19 16.83 -19.19
CA GLU A 331 -28.50 16.77 -18.57
C GLU A 331 -28.49 17.34 -17.15
N SER A 332 -29.60 17.97 -16.80
CA SER A 332 -29.75 18.52 -15.46
C SER A 332 -30.06 17.41 -14.45
N ILE A 333 -29.59 17.57 -13.21
CA ILE A 333 -29.97 16.73 -12.06
C ILE A 333 -31.50 16.61 -11.93
N GLY A 334 -32.25 17.66 -12.27
CA GLY A 334 -33.72 17.64 -12.21
C GLY A 334 -34.40 16.74 -13.24
N LYS A 335 -33.67 16.23 -14.23
CA LYS A 335 -34.18 15.43 -15.35
C LYS A 335 -33.77 13.95 -15.31
N ILE A 336 -33.30 13.46 -14.15
CA ILE A 336 -32.82 12.07 -14.00
C ILE A 336 -33.87 11.03 -14.46
N ASP A 337 -35.15 11.30 -14.22
CA ASP A 337 -36.24 10.44 -14.70
C ASP A 337 -36.31 10.35 -16.23
N ASP A 338 -36.15 11.48 -16.91
CA ASP A 338 -36.18 11.54 -18.38
C ASP A 338 -34.95 10.84 -18.98
N ILE A 339 -33.78 10.95 -18.33
CA ILE A 339 -32.55 10.26 -18.72
C ILE A 339 -32.77 8.74 -18.71
N ILE A 340 -33.39 8.20 -17.66
CA ILE A 340 -33.65 6.76 -17.53
C ILE A 340 -34.65 6.31 -18.59
N LYS A 341 -35.73 7.06 -18.81
CA LYS A 341 -36.74 6.76 -19.83
C LYS A 341 -36.16 6.75 -21.25
N ALA A 342 -35.23 7.64 -21.54
CA ALA A 342 -34.55 7.72 -22.84
C ALA A 342 -33.55 6.56 -23.08
N GLY A 343 -33.24 5.77 -22.04
CA GLY A 343 -32.26 4.69 -22.10
C GLY A 343 -30.83 5.20 -21.87
N THR A 344 -30.05 4.43 -21.11
CA THR A 344 -28.69 4.85 -20.71
C THR A 344 -27.56 3.97 -21.23
N ASP A 345 -27.88 2.85 -21.91
CA ASP A 345 -26.90 1.84 -22.33
C ASP A 345 -25.87 2.36 -23.34
N ARG A 346 -26.23 3.40 -24.09
CA ARG A 346 -25.34 4.07 -25.04
C ARG A 346 -24.15 4.77 -24.39
N TYR A 347 -24.21 5.07 -23.09
CA TYR A 347 -23.15 5.76 -22.37
C TYR A 347 -22.19 4.77 -21.72
N GLN A 348 -20.89 5.03 -21.88
CA GLN A 348 -19.83 4.29 -21.17
C GLN A 348 -19.21 5.13 -20.05
N ASN A 349 -19.28 6.45 -20.14
CA ASN A 349 -18.72 7.38 -19.15
C ASN A 349 -19.82 8.27 -18.57
N ILE A 350 -19.86 8.40 -17.24
CA ILE A 350 -20.81 9.24 -16.52
C ILE A 350 -20.02 10.26 -15.69
N VAL A 351 -20.20 11.55 -15.97
CA VAL A 351 -19.63 12.64 -15.19
C VAL A 351 -20.73 13.22 -14.30
N ILE A 352 -20.45 13.34 -13.01
CA ILE A 352 -21.40 13.88 -12.03
C ILE A 352 -20.75 15.08 -11.35
N ASP A 353 -21.25 16.26 -11.67
CA ASP A 353 -20.82 17.50 -11.04
C ASP A 353 -21.55 17.76 -9.73
N GLU A 354 -20.85 18.39 -8.79
CA GLU A 354 -21.26 18.54 -7.40
C GLU A 354 -21.76 17.22 -6.80
N ALA A 355 -21.01 16.14 -7.03
CA ALA A 355 -21.35 14.78 -6.60
C ALA A 355 -21.70 14.67 -5.10
N HIS A 356 -21.18 15.61 -4.31
CA HIS A 356 -21.51 15.82 -2.90
C HIS A 356 -23.02 15.96 -2.62
N ARG A 357 -23.86 16.26 -3.62
CA ARG A 357 -25.32 16.30 -3.49
C ARG A 357 -25.96 14.91 -3.34
N PHE A 358 -25.26 13.84 -3.73
CA PHE A 358 -25.75 12.46 -3.76
C PHE A 358 -25.15 11.59 -2.64
N ARG A 359 -24.83 12.18 -1.50
CA ARG A 359 -24.25 11.48 -0.35
C ARG A 359 -25.24 10.62 0.43
N ASN A 360 -26.55 10.82 0.23
CA ASN A 360 -27.58 10.09 0.96
C ASN A 360 -28.17 8.97 0.08
N GLU A 361 -27.79 7.74 0.40
CA GLU A 361 -28.26 6.54 -0.29
C GLU A 361 -29.77 6.28 -0.14
N SER A 362 -30.44 6.84 0.88
CA SER A 362 -31.89 6.63 1.10
C SER A 362 -32.80 7.46 0.19
N THR A 363 -32.23 8.23 -0.75
CA THR A 363 -33.00 9.07 -1.64
C THR A 363 -33.30 8.35 -2.96
N VAL A 364 -34.54 8.49 -3.45
CA VAL A 364 -34.94 7.97 -4.78
C VAL A 364 -34.01 8.47 -5.89
N THR A 365 -33.52 9.71 -5.75
CA THR A 365 -32.56 10.29 -6.68
C THR A 365 -31.24 9.52 -6.72
N PHE A 366 -30.76 9.04 -5.57
CA PHE A 366 -29.55 8.23 -5.49
C PHE A 366 -29.74 6.87 -6.18
N ASP A 367 -30.86 6.18 -5.94
CA ASP A 367 -31.13 4.88 -6.56
C ASP A 367 -31.15 4.97 -8.09
N LYS A 368 -31.83 6.00 -8.60
CA LYS A 368 -31.86 6.32 -10.03
C LYS A 368 -30.46 6.61 -10.59
N LEU A 369 -29.66 7.37 -9.86
CA LEU A 369 -28.28 7.67 -10.26
C LEU A 369 -27.40 6.41 -10.26
N ALA A 370 -27.54 5.55 -9.24
CA ALA A 370 -26.83 4.28 -9.16
C ALA A 370 -27.21 3.34 -10.32
N GLN A 371 -28.48 3.35 -10.75
CA GLN A 371 -28.91 2.64 -11.96
C GLN A 371 -28.21 3.18 -13.22
N ILE A 372 -28.11 4.51 -13.36
CA ILE A 372 -27.44 5.16 -14.51
C ILE A 372 -25.94 4.78 -14.55
N CYS A 373 -25.29 4.73 -13.39
CA CYS A 373 -23.85 4.49 -13.25
C CYS A 373 -23.43 3.01 -13.38
N ARG A 374 -24.38 2.07 -13.21
CA ARG A 374 -24.07 0.64 -13.14
C ARG A 374 -23.32 0.14 -14.38
N GLY A 375 -22.14 -0.44 -14.16
CA GLY A 375 -21.31 -1.02 -15.23
C GLY A 375 -20.60 0.00 -16.11
N LYS A 376 -20.53 1.28 -15.68
CA LYS A 376 -19.93 2.38 -16.44
C LYS A 376 -18.77 2.99 -15.68
N ARG A 377 -17.95 3.76 -16.40
CA ARG A 377 -16.88 4.59 -15.82
C ARG A 377 -17.49 5.83 -15.19
N VAL A 378 -17.27 6.05 -13.90
CA VAL A 378 -17.89 7.16 -13.15
C VAL A 378 -16.86 8.20 -12.71
N ILE A 379 -17.04 9.45 -13.14
CA ILE A 379 -16.18 10.58 -12.79
C ILE A 379 -16.97 11.51 -11.85
N LEU A 380 -16.58 11.53 -10.58
CA LEU A 380 -17.23 12.33 -9.55
C LEU A 380 -16.47 13.64 -9.35
N VAL A 381 -17.09 14.77 -9.72
CA VAL A 381 -16.47 16.09 -9.62
C VAL A 381 -16.99 16.79 -8.38
N THR A 382 -16.12 16.98 -7.38
CA THR A 382 -16.49 17.65 -6.11
C THR A 382 -15.26 18.07 -5.33
N ALA A 383 -15.18 19.32 -4.87
CA ALA A 383 -14.07 19.77 -4.01
C ALA A 383 -14.12 19.18 -2.60
N THR A 384 -15.28 18.66 -2.16
CA THR A 384 -15.53 18.22 -0.78
C THR A 384 -16.34 16.91 -0.77
N PRO A 385 -15.71 15.77 -1.13
CA PRO A 385 -16.38 14.48 -1.04
C PRO A 385 -16.76 14.13 0.42
N TYR A 386 -15.93 14.52 1.39
CA TYR A 386 -16.17 14.33 2.84
C TYR A 386 -16.81 15.58 3.46
N ASN A 387 -17.91 15.42 4.23
CA ASN A 387 -18.54 16.53 4.93
C ASN A 387 -18.91 16.17 6.38
N ASN A 388 -19.85 15.24 6.60
CA ASN A 388 -20.44 15.04 7.92
C ASN A 388 -20.29 13.61 8.47
N SER A 389 -20.28 12.58 7.62
CA SER A 389 -20.22 11.18 8.06
C SER A 389 -19.36 10.31 7.14
N PRO A 390 -18.69 9.25 7.64
CA PRO A 390 -18.10 8.20 6.81
C PRO A 390 -19.07 7.60 5.77
N ARG A 391 -20.37 7.47 6.10
CA ARG A 391 -21.41 6.99 5.16
C ARG A 391 -21.56 7.82 3.90
N ASP A 392 -21.27 9.11 3.99
CA ASP A 392 -21.37 10.03 2.86
C ASP A 392 -20.43 9.59 1.72
N ILE A 393 -19.21 9.19 2.08
CA ILE A 393 -18.22 8.69 1.12
C ILE A 393 -18.63 7.32 0.62
N LEU A 394 -19.07 6.42 1.50
CA LEU A 394 -19.51 5.09 1.10
C LEU A 394 -20.59 5.18 0.02
N SER A 395 -21.59 6.03 0.20
CA SER A 395 -22.67 6.22 -0.79
C SER A 395 -22.13 6.60 -2.16
N LEU A 396 -21.17 7.53 -2.23
CA LEU A 396 -20.54 7.91 -3.50
C LEU A 396 -19.71 6.78 -4.11
N LEU A 397 -19.01 5.99 -3.28
CA LEU A 397 -18.27 4.82 -3.74
C LEU A 397 -19.19 3.76 -4.34
N LYS A 398 -20.39 3.55 -3.78
CA LYS A 398 -21.36 2.58 -4.30
C LYS A 398 -21.81 2.86 -5.74
N LEU A 399 -21.58 4.07 -6.27
CA LEU A 399 -21.89 4.39 -7.67
C LEU A 399 -21.01 3.63 -8.66
N PHE A 400 -19.81 3.20 -8.27
CA PHE A 400 -18.86 2.52 -9.16
C PHE A 400 -18.10 1.35 -8.53
N GLN A 401 -18.16 1.17 -7.21
CA GLN A 401 -17.54 0.07 -6.48
C GLN A 401 -18.59 -0.88 -5.92
N SER A 402 -18.29 -2.18 -5.96
CA SER A 402 -19.11 -3.18 -5.27
C SER A 402 -18.84 -3.11 -3.76
N PRO A 403 -19.86 -2.89 -2.90
CA PRO A 403 -19.65 -2.67 -1.46
C PRO A 403 -18.95 -3.82 -0.73
N ARG A 404 -19.13 -5.06 -1.23
CA ARG A 404 -18.63 -6.30 -0.63
C ARG A 404 -17.57 -7.02 -1.46
N LYS A 405 -17.25 -6.49 -2.66
CA LYS A 405 -16.23 -6.99 -3.58
C LYS A 405 -15.52 -5.82 -4.25
N SER A 406 -15.01 -4.91 -3.43
CA SER A 406 -14.29 -3.72 -3.89
C SER A 406 -12.96 -4.11 -4.53
N THR A 407 -12.55 -3.36 -5.55
CA THR A 407 -11.25 -3.54 -6.23
C THR A 407 -10.10 -2.84 -5.52
N ILE A 408 -10.38 -2.11 -4.42
CA ILE A 408 -9.36 -1.41 -3.64
C ILE A 408 -8.46 -2.44 -2.89
N PRO A 409 -7.13 -2.33 -3.00
CA PRO A 409 -6.20 -3.24 -2.35
C PRO A 409 -6.44 -3.37 -0.84
N ASN A 410 -6.48 -4.60 -0.33
CA ASN A 410 -6.71 -4.92 1.09
C ASN A 410 -8.07 -4.50 1.68
N PHE A 411 -9.01 -3.99 0.86
CA PHE A 411 -10.35 -3.57 1.31
C PHE A 411 -11.47 -4.16 0.44
N PRO A 412 -11.66 -5.49 0.42
CA PRO A 412 -12.72 -6.12 -0.38
C PRO A 412 -14.13 -5.79 0.14
N ASN A 413 -14.30 -5.55 1.46
CA ASN A 413 -15.59 -5.23 2.06
C ASN A 413 -15.59 -3.80 2.64
N LEU A 414 -15.95 -2.83 1.80
CA LEU A 414 -16.07 -1.42 2.16
C LEU A 414 -17.20 -1.20 3.16
N GLU A 415 -18.33 -1.90 3.01
CA GLU A 415 -19.47 -1.76 3.91
C GLU A 415 -19.06 -2.06 5.37
N LYS A 416 -18.34 -3.16 5.60
CA LYS A 416 -17.81 -3.49 6.93
C LYS A 416 -16.83 -2.43 7.44
N PHE A 417 -15.89 -1.99 6.61
CA PHE A 417 -14.92 -0.96 6.98
C PHE A 417 -15.60 0.34 7.46
N PHE A 418 -16.54 0.86 6.69
CA PHE A 418 -17.25 2.08 7.04
C PHE A 418 -18.17 1.90 8.25
N LEU A 419 -18.83 0.73 8.40
CA LEU A 419 -19.61 0.41 9.60
C LEU A 419 -18.75 0.40 10.87
N ASP A 420 -17.53 -0.11 10.80
CA ASP A 420 -16.63 -0.14 11.95
C ASP A 420 -16.14 1.28 12.32
N LEU A 421 -15.95 2.17 11.35
CA LEU A 421 -15.67 3.59 11.62
C LEU A 421 -16.84 4.29 12.32
N GLU A 422 -18.07 3.96 11.94
CA GLU A 422 -19.27 4.50 12.59
C GLU A 422 -19.47 3.98 14.00
N LYS A 423 -19.19 2.69 14.25
CA LYS A 423 -19.24 2.14 15.60
C LYS A 423 -18.32 2.89 16.57
N LYS A 424 -17.16 3.37 16.12
CA LYS A 424 -16.27 4.21 16.94
C LYS A 424 -16.88 5.54 17.34
N LEU A 425 -17.85 6.04 16.56
CA LEU A 425 -18.59 7.26 16.86
C LEU A 425 -19.86 7.00 17.67
N LYS A 426 -20.34 5.75 17.76
CA LYS A 426 -21.51 5.38 18.58
C LYS A 426 -21.14 5.51 20.06
N GLY A 427 -21.91 6.31 20.79
CA GLY A 427 -21.73 6.54 22.23
C GLY A 427 -20.99 7.84 22.57
N LEU A 428 -20.41 8.55 21.59
CA LEU A 428 -19.83 9.88 21.81
C LEU A 428 -20.87 10.96 21.50
N ASN A 429 -21.19 11.81 22.48
CA ASN A 429 -22.09 12.93 22.25
C ASN A 429 -21.31 14.14 21.69
N ARG A 430 -21.77 14.70 20.57
CA ARG A 430 -21.17 15.88 19.94
C ARG A 430 -21.14 17.12 20.86
N LYS A 431 -22.03 17.20 21.85
CA LYS A 431 -22.08 18.30 22.82
C LYS A 431 -21.30 17.98 24.10
N ASP A 432 -21.51 16.81 24.67
CA ASP A 432 -20.95 16.47 25.98
C ASP A 432 -19.49 15.99 25.88
N ASP A 433 -19.13 15.29 24.79
CA ASP A 433 -17.80 14.70 24.55
C ASP A 433 -17.07 15.34 23.36
N TYR A 434 -17.22 16.66 23.17
CA TYR A 434 -16.78 17.36 21.95
C TYR A 434 -15.32 17.05 21.55
N HIS A 435 -14.39 17.05 22.51
CA HIS A 435 -12.97 16.82 22.21
C HIS A 435 -12.70 15.40 21.69
N GLN A 436 -13.23 14.37 22.37
CA GLN A 436 -13.08 12.97 21.97
C GLN A 436 -13.81 12.67 20.66
N TYR A 437 -14.99 13.25 20.47
CA TYR A 437 -15.73 13.19 19.21
C TYR A 437 -14.89 13.76 18.05
N MET A 438 -14.32 14.97 18.22
CA MET A 438 -13.51 15.61 17.18
C MET A 438 -12.23 14.85 16.87
N LEU A 439 -11.54 14.28 17.87
CA LEU A 439 -10.38 13.41 17.65
C LEU A 439 -10.76 12.16 16.85
N THR A 440 -11.84 11.49 17.22
CA THR A 440 -12.31 10.28 16.54
C THR A 440 -12.70 10.57 15.09
N VAL A 441 -13.40 11.68 14.83
CA VAL A 441 -13.74 12.13 13.48
C VAL A 441 -12.48 12.39 12.64
N ARG A 442 -11.44 13.03 13.21
CA ARG A 442 -10.16 13.25 12.52
C ARG A 442 -9.45 11.93 12.21
N ASN A 443 -9.38 11.01 13.16
CA ASN A 443 -8.76 9.70 12.97
C ASN A 443 -9.50 8.89 11.89
N ASN A 444 -10.83 8.87 11.93
CA ASN A 444 -11.64 8.24 10.90
C ASN A 444 -11.39 8.87 9.52
N ALA A 445 -11.30 10.20 9.43
CA ALA A 445 -11.00 10.89 8.18
C ALA A 445 -9.59 10.55 7.64
N SER A 446 -8.58 10.42 8.50
CA SER A 446 -7.22 10.00 8.11
C SER A 446 -7.24 8.57 7.56
N LEU A 447 -7.90 7.65 8.28
CA LEU A 447 -8.02 6.26 7.86
C LEU A 447 -8.71 6.14 6.50
N ILE A 448 -9.83 6.84 6.28
CA ILE A 448 -10.52 6.83 4.98
C ILE A 448 -9.61 7.39 3.88
N ARG A 449 -8.85 8.45 4.16
CA ARG A 449 -7.94 9.05 3.19
C ARG A 449 -6.81 8.10 2.79
N GLU A 450 -6.13 7.52 3.76
CA GLU A 450 -4.94 6.68 3.55
C GLU A 450 -5.29 5.32 2.95
N LYS A 451 -6.43 4.74 3.36
CA LYS A 451 -6.81 3.37 3.00
C LYS A 451 -7.75 3.26 1.81
N VAL A 452 -8.55 4.29 1.55
CA VAL A 452 -9.60 4.26 0.51
C VAL A 452 -9.38 5.35 -0.53
N LEU A 453 -9.42 6.62 -0.14
CA LEU A 453 -9.39 7.73 -1.11
C LEU A 453 -8.04 7.88 -1.80
N LYS A 454 -6.93 7.42 -1.19
CA LYS A 454 -5.59 7.43 -1.83
C LYS A 454 -5.61 6.76 -3.20
N TYR A 455 -6.40 5.69 -3.38
CA TYR A 455 -6.51 4.95 -4.63
C TYR A 455 -7.51 5.56 -5.62
N LEU A 456 -8.51 6.31 -5.12
CA LEU A 456 -9.68 6.70 -5.91
C LEU A 456 -9.78 8.20 -6.19
N MET A 457 -8.93 9.02 -5.58
CA MET A 457 -9.09 10.48 -5.57
C MET A 457 -7.85 11.19 -6.10
N VAL A 458 -8.08 12.10 -7.05
CA VAL A 458 -7.13 13.14 -7.43
C VAL A 458 -7.49 14.42 -6.69
N ARG A 459 -6.60 14.87 -5.80
CA ARG A 459 -6.82 16.09 -5.00
C ARG A 459 -5.52 16.88 -4.84
N ARG A 460 -5.58 18.15 -5.21
CA ARG A 460 -4.55 19.15 -4.99
C ARG A 460 -5.12 20.40 -4.34
N THR A 461 -4.28 21.03 -3.54
CA THR A 461 -4.48 22.34 -2.93
C THR A 461 -3.60 23.38 -3.63
N ARG A 462 -3.97 24.66 -3.50
CA ARG A 462 -3.17 25.76 -4.08
C ARG A 462 -1.73 25.75 -3.55
N SER A 463 -1.54 25.48 -2.26
CA SER A 463 -0.23 25.39 -1.63
C SER A 463 0.63 24.23 -2.15
N GLU A 464 0.01 23.07 -2.44
CA GLU A 464 0.74 21.95 -3.07
C GLU A 464 1.16 22.31 -4.49
N ILE A 465 0.30 22.98 -5.24
CA ILE A 465 0.61 23.40 -6.61
C ILE A 465 1.74 24.44 -6.61
N GLU A 466 1.67 25.44 -5.72
CA GLU A 466 2.74 26.44 -5.57
C GLU A 466 4.08 25.82 -5.16
N LYS A 467 4.07 24.74 -4.37
CA LYS A 467 5.30 24.05 -3.94
C LYS A 467 5.90 23.20 -5.05
N TYR A 468 5.10 22.32 -5.66
CA TYR A 468 5.60 21.27 -6.56
C TYR A 468 5.63 21.70 -8.04
N PHE A 469 4.85 22.70 -8.44
CA PHE A 469 4.77 23.22 -9.83
C PHE A 469 5.23 24.68 -9.93
N SER A 470 6.08 25.12 -8.99
CA SER A 470 6.54 26.51 -8.92
C SER A 470 7.20 27.00 -10.21
N ASN A 471 7.92 26.12 -10.91
CA ASN A 471 8.59 26.44 -12.17
C ASN A 471 7.60 26.70 -13.31
N ASP A 472 6.59 25.83 -13.48
CA ASP A 472 5.53 26.02 -14.48
C ASP A 472 4.72 27.28 -14.22
N LEU A 473 4.30 27.51 -12.96
CA LEU A 473 3.56 28.72 -12.59
C LEU A 473 4.33 30.00 -12.92
N LYS A 474 5.64 30.04 -12.64
CA LYS A 474 6.51 31.18 -12.99
C LYS A 474 6.64 31.37 -14.49
N ARG A 475 6.84 30.28 -15.24
CA ARG A 475 6.93 30.29 -16.71
C ARG A 475 5.65 30.83 -17.35
N GLN A 476 4.50 30.44 -16.82
CA GLN A 476 3.17 30.83 -17.32
C GLN A 476 2.68 32.17 -16.76
N GLY A 477 3.40 32.79 -15.81
CA GLY A 477 2.99 34.04 -15.16
C GLY A 477 1.74 33.90 -14.28
N LEU A 478 1.38 32.68 -13.84
CA LEU A 478 0.18 32.41 -13.06
C LEU A 478 0.46 32.56 -11.56
N LYS A 479 -0.40 33.30 -10.85
CA LYS A 479 -0.34 33.44 -9.39
C LYS A 479 -1.72 33.29 -8.77
N PHE A 480 -1.83 32.47 -7.72
CA PHE A 480 -3.08 32.36 -7.00
C PHE A 480 -3.32 33.60 -6.12
N PRO A 481 -4.58 34.06 -6.01
CA PRO A 481 -4.91 35.18 -5.15
C PRO A 481 -4.72 34.80 -3.68
N LYS A 482 -4.13 35.71 -2.90
CA LYS A 482 -4.07 35.58 -1.44
C LYS A 482 -5.46 35.85 -0.87
N ILE A 483 -6.09 34.82 -0.31
CA ILE A 483 -7.39 34.96 0.37
C ILE A 483 -7.11 35.54 1.77
N GLU A 484 -7.61 36.74 2.04
CA GLU A 484 -7.63 37.27 3.41
C GLU A 484 -8.62 36.49 4.28
N LYS A 485 -8.33 36.39 5.58
CA LYS A 485 -9.28 35.80 6.53
C LYS A 485 -10.59 36.60 6.50
N PRO A 486 -11.77 35.94 6.52
CA PRO A 486 -13.04 36.64 6.58
C PRO A 486 -13.04 37.54 7.81
N ARG A 487 -13.35 38.82 7.60
CA ARG A 487 -13.52 39.80 8.69
C ARG A 487 -15.00 39.86 9.02
N SER A 488 -15.34 39.73 10.30
CA SER A 488 -16.73 39.88 10.74
C SER A 488 -17.17 41.31 10.46
N LEU A 489 -18.16 41.47 9.59
CA LEU A 489 -18.86 42.73 9.39
C LEU A 489 -20.19 42.65 10.12
N TYR A 490 -20.27 43.35 11.23
CA TYR A 490 -21.49 43.42 12.02
C TYR A 490 -22.35 44.56 11.47
N TYR A 491 -23.55 44.23 10.99
CA TYR A 491 -24.54 45.24 10.65
C TYR A 491 -25.05 45.86 11.95
N GLN A 492 -24.88 47.18 12.09
CA GLN A 492 -25.51 47.94 13.17
C GLN A 492 -26.86 48.42 12.66
N LEU A 493 -27.93 47.82 13.15
CA LEU A 493 -29.27 48.33 12.94
C LEU A 493 -29.45 49.57 13.79
N ASN A 494 -30.03 50.64 13.23
CA ASN A 494 -30.47 51.76 14.04
C ASN A 494 -31.69 51.34 14.91
N GLU A 495 -32.08 52.19 15.86
CA GLU A 495 -33.15 51.86 16.82
C GLU A 495 -34.48 51.47 16.14
N GLN A 496 -34.84 52.12 15.03
CA GLN A 496 -36.06 51.80 14.29
C GLN A 496 -35.94 50.46 13.55
N GLU A 497 -34.81 50.24 12.88
CA GLU A 497 -34.53 49.01 12.15
C GLU A 497 -34.48 47.80 13.08
N ASP A 498 -33.84 47.92 14.24
CA ASP A 498 -33.76 46.87 15.25
C ASP A 498 -35.13 46.50 15.79
N LYS A 499 -35.96 47.52 16.09
CA LYS A 499 -37.34 47.31 16.54
C LYS A 499 -38.19 46.61 15.49
N ILE A 500 -38.09 47.01 14.22
CA ILE A 500 -38.81 46.39 13.10
C ILE A 500 -38.32 44.96 12.88
N PHE A 501 -37.00 44.74 12.89
CA PHE A 501 -36.41 43.43 12.70
C PHE A 501 -36.82 42.46 13.82
N THR A 502 -36.67 42.87 15.08
CA THR A 502 -37.07 42.09 16.25
C THR A 502 -38.56 41.75 16.22
N LYS A 503 -39.42 42.72 15.90
CA LYS A 503 -40.86 42.48 15.73
C LYS A 503 -41.14 41.49 14.60
N THR A 504 -40.45 41.61 13.47
CA THR A 504 -40.61 40.71 12.32
C THR A 504 -40.19 39.28 12.67
N ILE A 505 -39.06 39.12 13.37
CA ILE A 505 -38.60 37.82 13.87
C ILE A 505 -39.61 37.22 14.85
N ASP A 506 -40.16 37.99 15.78
CA ASP A 506 -41.20 37.51 16.70
C ASP A 506 -42.46 37.04 15.96
N LEU A 507 -42.91 37.79 14.95
CA LEU A 507 -44.04 37.39 14.11
C LEU A 507 -43.80 36.06 13.39
N ILE A 508 -42.65 35.91 12.74
CA ILE A 508 -42.27 34.69 12.02
C ILE A 508 -42.08 33.53 13.00
N ALA A 509 -41.43 33.78 14.14
CA ALA A 509 -40.99 32.72 15.02
C ALA A 509 -42.08 32.24 15.96
N ASN A 510 -42.88 33.14 16.52
CA ASN A 510 -43.74 32.85 17.65
C ASN A 510 -45.23 33.01 17.32
N LYS A 511 -45.60 33.94 16.43
CA LYS A 511 -47.01 34.22 16.14
C LYS A 511 -47.58 33.44 14.95
N LEU A 512 -46.76 33.16 13.93
CA LEU A 512 -47.22 32.39 12.77
C LEU A 512 -47.30 30.90 13.12
N THR A 513 -48.47 30.29 12.95
CA THR A 513 -48.74 28.88 13.31
C THR A 513 -48.29 27.89 12.25
N TYR A 514 -48.10 28.35 11.01
CA TYR A 514 -47.77 27.50 9.86
C TYR A 514 -48.79 26.37 9.61
N ALA A 515 -50.05 26.55 10.03
CA ALA A 515 -51.07 25.51 10.08
C ALA A 515 -51.26 24.75 8.75
N ARG A 516 -51.21 25.46 7.61
CA ARG A 516 -51.27 24.87 6.26
C ARG A 516 -50.22 23.79 6.00
N TYR A 517 -49.05 23.90 6.60
CA TYR A 517 -47.95 22.94 6.45
C TYR A 517 -47.97 21.85 7.51
N MET A 518 -48.89 21.96 8.47
CA MET A 518 -49.05 21.08 9.62
C MET A 518 -50.49 20.51 9.75
N PRO A 519 -51.27 20.27 8.66
CA PRO A 519 -52.71 20.01 8.76
C PRO A 519 -53.03 18.75 9.58
N MET A 520 -52.19 17.72 9.49
CA MET A 520 -52.38 16.47 10.24
C MET A 520 -52.29 16.68 11.77
N LEU A 521 -51.64 17.75 12.25
CA LEU A 521 -51.61 18.06 13.69
C LEU A 521 -52.93 18.63 14.20
N TYR A 522 -53.80 19.08 13.30
CA TYR A 522 -55.14 19.59 13.58
C TYR A 522 -56.22 18.55 13.24
N PHE A 523 -55.81 17.35 12.83
CA PHE A 523 -56.73 16.27 12.51
C PHE A 523 -57.21 15.59 13.80
N ASN A 524 -58.51 15.31 13.90
CA ASN A 524 -59.12 14.77 15.13
C ASN A 524 -58.86 13.28 15.36
N GLU A 525 -58.27 12.57 14.39
CA GLU A 525 -57.95 11.15 14.49
C GLU A 525 -56.51 10.89 14.96
N LYS A 526 -56.23 9.64 15.36
CA LYS A 526 -54.89 9.24 15.82
C LYS A 526 -53.90 9.20 14.65
N ILE A 527 -52.94 10.12 14.67
CA ILE A 527 -51.76 10.11 13.80
C ILE A 527 -50.60 9.34 14.43
N THR A 528 -49.72 8.76 13.62
CA THR A 528 -48.52 8.08 14.12
C THR A 528 -47.47 9.08 14.62
N PRO A 529 -46.56 8.68 15.54
CA PRO A 529 -45.47 9.55 15.99
C PRO A 529 -44.56 10.05 14.86
N LEU A 530 -44.35 9.23 13.82
CA LEU A 530 -43.52 9.57 12.66
C LEU A 530 -44.19 10.66 11.80
N GLU A 531 -45.49 10.56 11.56
CA GLU A 531 -46.27 11.58 10.85
C GLU A 531 -46.30 12.89 11.63
N GLN A 532 -46.51 12.82 12.94
CA GLN A 532 -46.48 14.00 13.81
C GLN A 532 -45.13 14.73 13.74
N GLN A 533 -44.03 13.97 13.77
CA GLN A 533 -42.68 14.54 13.66
C GLN A 533 -42.41 15.12 12.27
N SER A 534 -42.86 14.45 11.20
CA SER A 534 -42.75 14.94 9.82
C SER A 534 -43.43 16.31 9.65
N GLN A 535 -44.64 16.47 10.18
CA GLN A 535 -45.41 17.72 10.12
C GLN A 535 -44.71 18.85 10.89
N ARG A 536 -44.24 18.57 12.12
CA ARG A 536 -43.46 19.55 12.91
C ARG A 536 -42.17 19.95 12.20
N ASN A 537 -41.50 19.01 11.53
CA ASN A 537 -40.30 19.30 10.73
C ASN A 537 -40.63 20.22 9.55
N MET A 538 -41.76 20.00 8.87
CA MET A 538 -42.20 20.84 7.76
C MET A 538 -42.51 22.28 8.21
N GLY A 539 -43.26 22.46 9.30
CA GLY A 539 -43.51 23.79 9.88
C GLY A 539 -42.23 24.50 10.29
N ARG A 540 -41.30 23.78 10.94
CA ARG A 540 -39.98 24.31 11.30
C ARG A 540 -39.16 24.68 10.07
N PHE A 541 -39.23 23.89 9.00
CA PHE A 541 -38.55 24.19 7.74
C PHE A 541 -39.06 25.49 7.12
N MET A 542 -40.38 25.68 7.06
CA MET A 542 -40.99 26.91 6.53
C MET A 542 -40.64 28.14 7.38
N LYS A 543 -40.63 28.00 8.71
CA LYS A 543 -40.16 29.05 9.62
C LYS A 543 -38.70 29.44 9.35
N ILE A 544 -37.80 28.46 9.26
CA ILE A 544 -36.38 28.72 8.97
C ILE A 544 -36.21 29.36 7.58
N LEU A 545 -37.01 28.93 6.60
CA LEU A 545 -36.98 29.50 5.25
C LEU A 545 -37.30 30.99 5.26
N LEU A 546 -38.37 31.42 5.96
CA LEU A 546 -38.71 32.85 6.04
C LEU A 546 -37.61 33.68 6.72
N VAL A 547 -37.02 33.18 7.82
CA VAL A 547 -35.89 33.85 8.49
C VAL A 547 -34.69 33.99 7.55
N LYS A 548 -34.32 32.90 6.86
CA LYS A 548 -33.19 32.94 5.89
C LYS A 548 -33.46 33.88 4.73
N ARG A 549 -34.71 34.03 4.30
CA ARG A 549 -35.08 34.94 3.21
C ARG A 549 -35.03 36.40 3.67
N LEU A 550 -35.43 36.67 4.92
CA LEU A 550 -35.27 37.98 5.57
C LEU A 550 -33.79 38.37 5.65
N GLU A 551 -32.92 37.46 6.08
CA GLU A 551 -31.46 37.68 6.14
C GLU A 551 -30.82 37.85 4.75
N SER A 552 -31.43 37.27 3.71
CA SER A 552 -30.87 37.30 2.35
C SER A 552 -31.12 38.62 1.63
N SER A 553 -32.36 39.11 1.60
CA SER A 553 -32.73 40.44 1.09
C SER A 553 -34.21 40.72 1.30
N PHE A 554 -34.58 42.00 1.40
CA PHE A 554 -35.99 42.40 1.46
C PHE A 554 -36.80 41.93 0.25
N TYR A 555 -36.21 41.92 -0.95
CA TYR A 555 -36.87 41.43 -2.16
C TYR A 555 -37.17 39.93 -2.08
N ALA A 556 -36.20 39.11 -1.66
CA ALA A 556 -36.38 37.68 -1.49
C ALA A 556 -37.40 37.36 -0.39
N PHE A 557 -37.40 38.14 0.69
CA PHE A 557 -38.36 38.02 1.78
C PHE A 557 -39.78 38.35 1.32
N LYS A 558 -39.99 39.49 0.66
CA LYS A 558 -41.29 39.91 0.14
C LYS A 558 -41.87 38.89 -0.83
N ASN A 559 -41.08 38.43 -1.81
CA ASN A 559 -41.50 37.38 -2.73
C ASN A 559 -41.88 36.06 -2.01
N SER A 560 -41.22 35.75 -0.89
CA SER A 560 -41.54 34.56 -0.11
C SER A 560 -42.86 34.73 0.64
N ILE A 561 -43.12 35.91 1.21
CA ILE A 561 -44.41 36.25 1.82
C ILE A 561 -45.53 36.21 0.78
N ASP A 562 -45.34 36.84 -0.39
CA ASP A 562 -46.36 36.88 -1.44
C ASP A 562 -46.73 35.47 -1.91
N ARG A 563 -45.74 34.57 -2.04
CA ARG A 563 -46.00 33.15 -2.30
C ARG A 563 -46.78 32.49 -1.17
N PHE A 564 -46.41 32.73 0.09
CA PHE A 564 -47.15 32.19 1.22
C PHE A 564 -48.61 32.66 1.18
N LEU A 565 -48.85 33.96 1.04
CA LEU A 565 -50.19 34.54 0.92
C LEU A 565 -50.99 33.88 -0.20
N ASN A 566 -50.44 33.82 -1.42
CA ASN A 566 -51.10 33.18 -2.56
C ASN A 566 -51.46 31.72 -2.26
N THR A 567 -50.52 30.97 -1.66
CA THR A 567 -50.78 29.55 -1.42
C THR A 567 -51.73 29.30 -0.25
N TYR A 568 -51.81 30.22 0.72
CA TYR A 568 -52.82 30.19 1.77
C TYR A 568 -54.19 30.59 1.23
N GLN A 569 -54.27 31.57 0.34
CA GLN A 569 -55.51 31.96 -0.32
C GLN A 569 -56.08 30.78 -1.14
N MET A 570 -55.25 30.14 -1.97
CA MET A 570 -55.66 28.93 -2.70
C MET A 570 -56.17 27.83 -1.75
N PHE A 571 -55.55 27.66 -0.59
CA PHE A 571 -55.98 26.66 0.39
C PHE A 571 -57.33 27.01 1.03
N LEU A 572 -57.62 28.30 1.24
CA LEU A 572 -58.92 28.77 1.74
C LEU A 572 -60.00 28.78 0.64
N ASP A 573 -59.62 28.85 -0.64
CA ASP A 573 -60.56 28.81 -1.75
C ASP A 573 -60.94 27.36 -2.11
N GLU A 574 -60.02 26.39 -1.91
CA GLU A 574 -60.24 24.96 -2.17
C GLU A 574 -61.00 24.23 -1.06
N TYR A 575 -61.03 24.75 0.16
CA TYR A 575 -61.62 24.13 1.36
C TYR A 575 -62.34 25.16 2.22
#